data_AF-A0A932IVA4-F1
#
_entry.id   AF-A0A932IVA4-F1
#
_cell.length_a   1.000
_cell.length_b   1.000
_cell.length_c   1.000
_cell.angle_alpha   90.00
_cell.angle_beta   90.00
_cell.angle_gamma   90.00
#
_symmetry.space_group_name_H-M   'P 1'
#
loop_
_entity.id
_entity.type
_entity.pdbx_description
1 polymer ?
#
loop_
_entity_poly.entity_id
_entity_poly.type
_entity_poly.pdbx_seq_one_letter_code
_entity_poly.pdbx_strand_id
1 'polypeptide(L)'
;MTLNTVALELVPPNAELGRERAVEEAHKVLKAAAETGLEGRIRHVMIPGMIEEDGDRPIEMKPKMDVLEFWSIIKPELPGVNGLCTQVTAFLGEDELRRRLSDLRDSGIEGIAFVGVPRTMSDGEGSGVAPTDALAIFDEVVANRGSILIPTREGEHGRFNFKCERGATYGMTQLLYSDAIVGFLTEFAKTTDHRPEILVSFGFVPAVESRVGLINWLIQDPGNAAVAAEQEFVRTLAAAEPAQRRTLMLDLYKRVIDGIGDLGFPLSVHLEATYGVNKASFETFAEMLAYWSPTPS
;
A
#
# COMPACT_ATOMS: atom_id res chain seq x y z
N MET A 1 -18.83 -1.53 2.99
CA MET A 1 -18.76 -0.55 1.88
C MET A 1 -17.42 -0.74 1.17
N THR A 2 -17.34 -0.42 -0.12
CA THR A 2 -16.10 -0.49 -0.90
C THR A 2 -15.54 0.92 -1.08
N LEU A 3 -14.23 1.08 -1.00
CA LEU A 3 -13.51 2.34 -1.20
C LEU A 3 -13.57 2.77 -2.68
N ASN A 4 -13.46 1.82 -3.62
CA ASN A 4 -13.44 2.01 -5.08
C ASN A 4 -12.45 3.10 -5.53
N THR A 5 -11.31 3.23 -4.86
CA THR A 5 -10.45 4.41 -4.86
C THR A 5 -9.16 4.25 -5.64
N VAL A 6 -8.60 5.40 -6.06
CA VAL A 6 -7.17 5.55 -6.28
C VAL A 6 -6.56 6.16 -5.02
N ALA A 7 -5.65 5.42 -4.39
CA ALA A 7 -4.87 5.84 -3.24
C ALA A 7 -3.42 6.12 -3.65
N LEU A 8 -2.84 7.22 -3.17
CA LEU A 8 -1.41 7.51 -3.33
C LEU A 8 -0.70 7.33 -1.99
N GLU A 9 0.39 6.58 -1.96
CA GLU A 9 1.19 6.45 -0.74
C GLU A 9 1.99 7.73 -0.46
N LEU A 10 1.89 8.21 0.79
CA LEU A 10 2.79 9.22 1.33
C LEU A 10 3.39 8.74 2.65
N VAL A 11 4.68 8.39 2.59
CA VAL A 11 5.47 8.05 3.78
C VAL A 11 5.67 9.31 4.62
N PRO A 12 5.36 9.27 5.94
CA PRO A 12 5.64 10.41 6.81
C PRO A 12 7.12 10.83 6.75
N PRO A 13 7.43 12.13 6.79
CA PRO A 13 8.80 12.59 6.84
C PRO A 13 9.46 12.17 8.16
N ASN A 14 10.79 12.29 8.22
CA ASN A 14 11.49 12.11 9.49
C ASN A 14 11.00 13.18 10.48
N ALA A 15 10.77 12.79 11.73
CA ALA A 15 10.15 13.66 12.74
C ALA A 15 10.92 14.98 12.93
N GLU A 16 12.26 14.93 12.83
CA GLU A 16 13.14 16.10 12.93
C GLU A 16 12.92 17.18 11.86
N LEU A 17 12.32 16.83 10.71
CA LEU A 17 12.04 17.77 9.62
C LEU A 17 10.75 18.57 9.84
N GLY A 18 9.92 18.13 10.79
CA GLY A 18 8.75 18.88 11.29
C GLY A 18 7.65 19.15 10.26
N ARG A 19 6.77 20.09 10.64
CA ARG A 19 5.53 20.42 9.91
C ARG A 19 5.78 20.94 8.50
N GLU A 20 6.78 21.80 8.31
CA GLU A 20 7.07 22.40 7.00
C GLU A 20 7.35 21.33 5.95
N ARG A 21 8.13 20.31 6.31
CA ARG A 21 8.40 19.21 5.40
C ARG A 21 7.16 18.39 5.06
N ALA A 22 6.26 18.17 6.02
CA ALA A 22 5.00 17.47 5.75
C ALA A 22 4.13 18.25 4.75
N VAL A 23 4.04 19.57 4.89
CA VAL A 23 3.33 20.45 3.94
C VAL A 23 3.98 20.40 2.55
N GLU A 24 5.32 20.42 2.47
CA GLU A 24 6.02 20.28 1.20
C GLU A 24 5.67 18.99 0.46
N GLU A 25 5.56 17.85 1.16
CA GLU A 25 5.17 16.59 0.51
C GLU A 25 3.76 16.68 -0.09
N ALA A 26 2.79 17.29 0.62
CA ALA A 26 1.45 17.52 0.08
C ALA A 26 1.46 18.43 -1.15
N HIS A 27 2.26 19.52 -1.13
CA HIS A 27 2.37 20.44 -2.26
C HIS A 27 3.04 19.80 -3.49
N LYS A 28 3.98 18.87 -3.30
CA LYS A 28 4.52 18.08 -4.42
C LYS A 28 3.45 17.22 -5.08
N VAL A 29 2.54 16.63 -4.31
CA VAL A 29 1.39 15.88 -4.85
C VAL A 29 0.52 16.79 -5.70
N LEU A 30 0.10 17.93 -5.17
CA LEU A 30 -0.75 18.88 -5.90
C LEU A 30 -0.10 19.33 -7.21
N LYS A 31 1.19 19.71 -7.14
CA LYS A 31 1.96 20.14 -8.30
C LYS A 31 2.07 19.03 -9.35
N ALA A 32 2.46 17.82 -8.95
CA ALA A 32 2.60 16.70 -9.86
C ALA A 32 1.25 16.29 -10.47
N ALA A 33 0.16 16.33 -9.69
CA ALA A 33 -1.19 16.06 -10.17
C ALA A 33 -1.63 17.06 -11.25
N ALA A 34 -1.44 18.35 -11.00
CA ALA A 34 -1.76 19.42 -11.95
C ALA A 34 -0.94 19.30 -13.25
N GLU A 35 0.36 19.01 -13.14
CA GLU A 35 1.25 18.88 -14.30
C GLU A 35 0.96 17.65 -15.19
N THR A 36 0.20 16.68 -14.68
CA THR A 36 -0.02 15.38 -15.36
C THR A 36 -1.50 15.04 -15.58
N GLY A 37 -2.43 15.94 -15.19
CA GLY A 37 -3.87 15.73 -15.37
C GLY A 37 -4.47 14.70 -14.40
N LEU A 38 -3.86 14.52 -13.22
CA LEU A 38 -4.36 13.64 -12.15
C LEU A 38 -5.14 14.39 -11.05
N GLU A 39 -5.42 15.68 -11.24
CA GLU A 39 -6.24 16.46 -10.31
C GLU A 39 -7.61 15.82 -10.09
N GLY A 40 -8.02 15.70 -8.82
CA GLY A 40 -9.29 15.08 -8.43
C GLY A 40 -9.40 13.57 -8.65
N ARG A 41 -8.36 12.92 -9.20
CA ARG A 41 -8.36 11.48 -9.45
C ARG A 41 -7.89 10.65 -8.26
N ILE A 42 -6.92 11.18 -7.51
CA ILE A 42 -6.46 10.58 -6.26
C ILE A 42 -7.47 10.96 -5.18
N ARG A 43 -8.18 9.97 -4.64
CA ARG A 43 -9.25 10.18 -3.64
C ARG A 43 -8.80 9.83 -2.22
N HIS A 44 -7.70 9.07 -2.09
CA HIS A 44 -7.12 8.72 -0.81
C HIS A 44 -5.61 8.96 -0.77
N VAL A 45 -5.10 9.35 0.40
CA VAL A 45 -3.68 9.17 0.75
C VAL A 45 -3.56 7.91 1.59
N MET A 46 -2.67 6.99 1.21
CA MET A 46 -2.30 5.84 2.03
C MET A 46 -1.04 6.20 2.84
N ILE A 47 -1.10 6.09 4.16
CA ILE A 47 0.00 6.46 5.06
C ILE A 47 0.52 5.20 5.76
N PRO A 48 1.75 4.75 5.50
CA PRO A 48 2.28 3.60 6.19
C PRO A 48 2.67 3.96 7.64
N GLY A 49 2.18 3.17 8.59
CA GLY A 49 2.69 3.12 9.96
C GLY A 49 4.05 2.44 9.98
N MET A 50 5.11 3.25 10.10
CA MET A 50 6.49 2.79 10.07
C MET A 50 6.97 2.37 11.47
N ILE A 51 7.61 1.21 11.56
CA ILE A 51 8.33 0.70 12.74
C ILE A 51 9.75 0.35 12.34
N GLU A 52 10.67 0.25 13.29
CA GLU A 52 12.06 -0.15 13.02
C GLU A 52 12.13 -1.48 12.23
N GLU A 53 13.04 -1.53 11.26
CA GLU A 53 13.21 -2.64 10.32
C GLU A 53 14.65 -3.18 10.33
N ASP A 54 14.92 -4.22 9.54
CA ASP A 54 16.20 -4.92 9.48
C ASP A 54 17.38 -3.96 9.23
N GLY A 55 18.49 -4.20 9.93
CA GLY A 55 19.69 -3.37 9.87
C GLY A 55 20.43 -3.38 8.52
N ASP A 56 20.03 -4.23 7.58
CA ASP A 56 20.56 -4.28 6.21
C ASP A 56 19.77 -3.42 5.22
N ARG A 57 18.75 -2.69 5.69
CA ARG A 57 17.98 -1.76 4.86
C ARG A 57 18.91 -0.73 4.19
N PRO A 58 18.84 -0.55 2.85
CA PRO A 58 19.81 0.27 2.11
C PRO A 58 19.68 1.77 2.37
N ILE A 59 18.58 2.22 2.98
CA ILE A 59 18.37 3.58 3.45
C ILE A 59 18.10 3.55 4.94
N GLU A 60 18.93 4.24 5.71
CA GLU A 60 18.77 4.41 7.15
C GLU A 60 17.36 4.90 7.47
N MET A 61 16.69 4.18 8.39
CA MET A 61 15.38 4.58 8.85
C MET A 61 15.49 5.40 10.13
N LYS A 62 15.29 6.71 9.96
CA LYS A 62 15.14 7.63 11.09
C LYS A 62 13.72 7.58 11.66
N PRO A 63 13.53 7.98 12.93
CA PRO A 63 12.20 8.14 13.52
C PRO A 63 11.29 8.99 12.63
N LYS A 64 10.13 8.43 12.28
CA LYS A 64 9.13 9.06 11.44
C LYS A 64 8.13 9.84 12.26
N MET A 65 7.57 10.89 11.66
CA MET A 65 6.39 11.57 12.19
C MET A 65 5.24 10.56 12.33
N ASP A 66 4.44 10.67 13.38
CA ASP A 66 3.29 9.78 13.60
C ASP A 66 2.25 9.94 12.47
N VAL A 67 1.56 8.84 12.14
CA VAL A 67 0.52 8.81 11.09
C VAL A 67 -0.57 9.85 11.35
N LEU A 68 -1.08 9.94 12.58
CA LEU A 68 -2.17 10.86 12.93
C LEU A 68 -1.70 12.32 12.87
N GLU A 69 -0.48 12.58 13.34
CA GLU A 69 0.14 13.91 13.25
C GLU A 69 0.33 14.32 11.78
N PHE A 70 0.95 13.46 10.97
CA PHE A 70 1.19 13.71 9.56
C PHE A 70 -0.11 13.97 8.80
N TRP A 71 -1.11 13.10 8.98
CA TRP A 71 -2.42 13.27 8.34
C TRP A 71 -3.09 14.59 8.73
N SER A 72 -3.05 14.95 10.02
CA SER A 72 -3.62 16.20 10.52
C SER A 72 -2.95 17.44 9.92
N ILE A 73 -1.67 17.33 9.53
CA ILE A 73 -0.93 18.41 8.85
C ILE A 73 -1.31 18.49 7.37
N ILE A 74 -1.37 17.38 6.65
CA ILE A 74 -1.52 17.37 5.18
C ILE A 74 -2.98 17.42 4.71
N LYS A 75 -3.94 16.93 5.50
CA LYS A 75 -5.36 16.90 5.13
C LYS A 75 -5.91 18.29 4.72
N PRO A 76 -5.62 19.39 5.45
CA PRO A 76 -6.06 20.73 5.03
C PRO A 76 -5.49 21.18 3.67
N GLU A 77 -4.34 20.65 3.27
CA GLU A 77 -3.69 20.96 1.99
C GLU A 77 -4.27 20.13 0.83
N LEU A 78 -5.01 19.06 1.11
CA LEU A 78 -5.53 18.11 0.12
C LEU A 78 -7.08 18.06 0.16
N PRO A 79 -7.77 19.14 -0.25
CA PRO A 79 -9.23 19.20 -0.17
C PRO A 79 -9.90 18.11 -1.01
N GLY A 80 -10.85 17.39 -0.40
CA GLY A 80 -11.58 16.30 -1.06
C GLY A 80 -10.84 14.96 -1.11
N VAL A 81 -9.67 14.87 -0.45
CA VAL A 81 -8.91 13.62 -0.30
C VAL A 81 -9.10 13.08 1.11
N ASN A 82 -9.39 11.78 1.20
CA ASN A 82 -9.53 11.04 2.46
C ASN A 82 -8.24 10.30 2.83
N GLY A 83 -8.17 9.72 4.03
CA GLY A 83 -6.98 8.99 4.47
C GLY A 83 -7.22 7.48 4.59
N LEU A 84 -6.18 6.71 4.28
CA LEU A 84 -5.99 5.32 4.64
C LEU A 84 -4.67 5.20 5.40
N CYS A 85 -4.53 4.20 6.26
CA CYS A 85 -3.22 3.93 6.84
C CYS A 85 -2.95 2.45 7.11
N THR A 86 -1.69 2.09 7.31
CA THR A 86 -1.36 0.84 8.00
C THR A 86 -1.18 1.12 9.50
N GLN A 87 -1.59 0.16 10.32
CA GLN A 87 -1.38 0.21 11.77
C GLN A 87 -0.77 -1.10 12.23
N VAL A 88 0.42 -1.01 12.81
CA VAL A 88 1.07 -2.13 13.51
C VAL A 88 0.33 -2.35 14.82
N THR A 89 -0.24 -3.53 15.01
CA THR A 89 -1.07 -3.83 16.18
C THR A 89 -0.32 -4.59 17.28
N ALA A 90 0.75 -5.28 16.90
CA ALA A 90 1.47 -6.25 17.73
C ALA A 90 2.15 -5.66 18.99
N PHE A 91 2.18 -4.33 19.13
CA PHE A 91 2.82 -3.65 20.26
C PHE A 91 1.84 -2.84 21.12
N LEU A 92 0.54 -2.88 20.81
CA LEU A 92 -0.48 -2.13 21.55
C LEU A 92 -1.49 -3.11 22.16
N GLY A 93 -1.77 -2.93 23.46
CA GLY A 93 -2.86 -3.63 24.12
C GLY A 93 -4.22 -3.19 23.56
N GLU A 94 -5.27 -3.98 23.83
CA GLU A 94 -6.59 -3.73 23.21
C GLU A 94 -7.14 -2.32 23.49
N ASP A 95 -7.14 -1.86 24.73
CA ASP A 95 -7.67 -0.53 25.08
C ASP A 95 -6.88 0.62 24.44
N GLU A 96 -5.57 0.47 24.35
CA GLU A 96 -4.69 1.47 23.73
C GLU A 96 -4.91 1.51 22.22
N LEU A 97 -4.98 0.34 21.58
CA LEU A 97 -5.28 0.22 20.17
C LEU A 97 -6.68 0.76 19.86
N ARG A 98 -7.68 0.46 20.69
CA ARG A 98 -9.06 0.98 20.52
C ARG A 98 -9.08 2.50 20.50
N ARG A 99 -8.39 3.16 21.45
CA ARG A 99 -8.28 4.62 21.49
C ARG A 99 -7.59 5.14 20.23
N ARG A 100 -6.45 4.57 19.86
CA ARG A 100 -5.71 5.00 18.67
C ARG A 100 -6.52 4.86 17.37
N LEU A 101 -7.23 3.74 17.19
CA LEU A 101 -8.09 3.55 16.00
C LEU A 101 -9.26 4.53 15.98
N SER A 102 -9.82 4.87 17.14
CA SER A 102 -10.85 5.90 17.25
C SER A 102 -10.32 7.28 16.86
N ASP A 103 -9.13 7.66 17.34
CA ASP A 103 -8.50 8.94 17.00
C ASP A 103 -8.19 9.03 15.49
N LEU A 104 -7.67 7.94 14.90
CA LEU A 104 -7.44 7.86 13.45
C LEU A 104 -8.74 8.01 12.66
N ARG A 105 -9.80 7.27 13.03
CA ARG A 105 -11.12 7.40 12.40
C ARG A 105 -11.66 8.82 12.51
N ASP A 106 -11.62 9.41 13.70
CA ASP A 106 -12.20 10.72 13.97
C ASP A 106 -11.43 11.84 13.22
N SER A 107 -10.17 11.60 12.85
CA SER A 107 -9.40 12.47 11.95
C SER A 107 -9.78 12.34 10.46
N GLY A 108 -10.65 11.40 10.10
CA GLY A 108 -11.09 11.12 8.73
C GLY A 108 -10.25 10.09 7.99
N ILE A 109 -9.54 9.20 8.70
CA ILE A 109 -9.04 7.96 8.11
C ILE A 109 -10.24 7.03 7.89
N GLU A 110 -10.49 6.64 6.63
CA GLU A 110 -11.64 5.81 6.25
C GLU A 110 -11.33 4.31 6.30
N GLY A 111 -10.05 3.92 6.26
CA GLY A 111 -9.65 2.52 6.30
C GLY A 111 -8.27 2.30 6.89
N ILE A 112 -8.13 1.19 7.61
CA ILE A 112 -6.91 0.85 8.35
C ILE A 112 -6.54 -0.60 8.04
N ALA A 113 -5.36 -0.81 7.46
CA ALA A 113 -4.79 -2.14 7.27
C ALA A 113 -3.97 -2.55 8.49
N PHE A 114 -4.35 -3.66 9.14
CA PHE A 114 -3.66 -4.15 10.32
C PHE A 114 -2.42 -4.96 9.93
N VAL A 115 -1.28 -4.61 10.53
CA VAL A 115 0.03 -5.18 10.22
C VAL A 115 0.63 -5.80 11.48
N GLY A 116 1.31 -6.92 11.30
CA GLY A 116 1.99 -7.66 12.37
C GLY A 116 3.35 -7.09 12.74
N VAL A 117 4.19 -7.95 13.29
CA VAL A 117 5.57 -7.63 13.68
C VAL A 117 6.50 -7.51 12.45
N PRO A 118 7.68 -6.86 12.59
CA PRO A 118 8.71 -6.87 11.56
C PRO A 118 9.18 -8.30 11.21
N ARG A 119 9.89 -8.43 10.09
CA ARG A 119 10.46 -9.70 9.61
C ARG A 119 11.52 -10.30 10.54
N THR A 120 12.17 -9.47 11.38
CA THR A 120 13.10 -9.92 12.42
C THR A 120 12.43 -10.67 13.57
N MET A 121 11.09 -10.62 13.68
CA MET A 121 10.33 -11.22 14.77
C MET A 121 9.39 -12.31 14.24
N SER A 122 9.18 -13.36 15.03
CA SER A 122 8.20 -14.40 14.70
C SER A 122 6.76 -13.91 14.91
N ASP A 123 5.83 -14.41 14.10
CA ASP A 123 4.39 -14.20 14.30
C ASP A 123 4.02 -14.53 15.76
N GLY A 124 3.45 -13.56 16.49
CA GLY A 124 3.04 -13.72 17.89
C GLY A 124 4.08 -13.32 18.95
N GLU A 125 5.28 -12.86 18.57
CA GLU A 125 6.26 -12.31 19.52
C GLU A 125 5.89 -10.92 20.06
N GLY A 126 4.88 -10.27 19.47
CA GLY A 126 4.32 -9.03 20.01
C GLY A 126 3.43 -9.28 21.23
N SER A 127 3.50 -8.40 22.23
CA SER A 127 2.64 -8.45 23.43
C SER A 127 1.26 -7.82 23.22
N GLY A 128 1.02 -7.21 22.06
CA GLY A 128 -0.21 -6.53 21.69
C GLY A 128 -1.23 -7.43 20.97
N VAL A 129 -2.22 -6.79 20.37
CA VAL A 129 -3.29 -7.48 19.64
C VAL A 129 -2.76 -8.04 18.31
N ALA A 130 -2.99 -9.33 18.04
CA ALA A 130 -2.65 -9.92 16.76
C ALA A 130 -3.45 -9.26 15.61
N PRO A 131 -2.84 -9.01 14.43
CA PRO A 131 -3.53 -8.33 13.33
C PRO A 131 -4.82 -9.03 12.90
N THR A 132 -4.84 -10.36 12.94
CA THR A 132 -6.00 -11.18 12.61
C THR A 132 -7.12 -11.07 13.63
N ASP A 133 -6.80 -10.79 14.90
CA ASP A 133 -7.80 -10.56 15.94
C ASP A 133 -8.32 -9.14 15.89
N ALA A 134 -7.46 -8.17 15.56
CA ALA A 134 -7.87 -6.78 15.35
C ALA A 134 -8.97 -6.63 14.28
N LEU A 135 -8.96 -7.48 13.24
CA LEU A 135 -10.02 -7.51 12.21
C LEU A 135 -11.42 -7.77 12.80
N ALA A 136 -11.50 -8.60 13.84
CA ALA A 136 -12.76 -8.97 14.49
C ALA A 136 -13.09 -8.08 15.70
N ILE A 137 -12.09 -7.71 16.51
CA ILE A 137 -12.26 -6.94 17.77
C ILE A 137 -12.72 -5.49 17.50
N PHE A 138 -12.33 -4.93 16.36
CA PHE A 138 -12.53 -3.51 16.03
C PHE A 138 -13.51 -3.30 14.87
N ASP A 139 -14.40 -4.25 14.62
CA ASP A 139 -15.40 -4.16 13.55
C ASP A 139 -16.36 -2.97 13.72
N GLU A 140 -16.72 -2.62 14.95
CA GLU A 140 -17.52 -1.44 15.30
C GLU A 140 -16.71 -0.14 15.35
N VAL A 141 -15.38 -0.22 15.34
CA VAL A 141 -14.51 0.96 15.41
C VAL A 141 -14.07 1.42 14.02
N VAL A 142 -13.64 0.49 13.17
CA VAL A 142 -13.12 0.78 11.83
C VAL A 142 -13.97 0.05 10.81
N ALA A 143 -14.63 0.77 9.91
CA ALA A 143 -15.52 0.16 8.92
C ALA A 143 -14.75 -0.59 7.81
N ASN A 144 -13.66 -0.01 7.32
CA ASN A 144 -12.81 -0.63 6.30
C ASN A 144 -11.55 -1.18 6.95
N ARG A 145 -11.55 -2.49 7.21
CA ARG A 145 -10.46 -3.19 7.91
C ARG A 145 -9.64 -3.97 6.89
N GLY A 146 -8.43 -3.49 6.66
CA GLY A 146 -7.52 -4.02 5.67
C GLY A 146 -6.65 -5.14 6.20
N SER A 147 -6.27 -6.03 5.30
CA SER A 147 -5.23 -7.01 5.52
C SER A 147 -4.14 -6.89 4.46
N ILE A 148 -2.88 -7.08 4.84
CA ILE A 148 -1.80 -7.22 3.87
C ILE A 148 -1.96 -8.55 3.12
N LEU A 149 -1.87 -8.48 1.81
CA LEU A 149 -1.94 -9.59 0.86
C LEU A 149 -0.62 -9.67 0.08
N ILE A 150 0.08 -10.80 0.15
CA ILE A 150 1.36 -11.01 -0.53
C ILE A 150 1.23 -12.22 -1.46
N PRO A 151 0.84 -12.04 -2.73
CA PRO A 151 0.46 -13.16 -3.60
C PRO A 151 1.55 -14.20 -3.85
N THR A 152 2.81 -13.79 -3.75
CA THR A 152 3.98 -14.64 -3.96
C THR A 152 4.37 -15.44 -2.71
N ARG A 153 3.81 -15.13 -1.53
CA ARG A 153 4.18 -15.78 -0.27
C ARG A 153 3.59 -17.18 -0.18
N GLU A 154 4.41 -18.12 0.31
CA GLU A 154 3.95 -19.49 0.57
C GLU A 154 2.78 -19.51 1.58
N GLY A 155 1.73 -20.28 1.25
CA GLY A 155 0.54 -20.42 2.09
C GLY A 155 -0.37 -19.20 2.13
N GLU A 156 -0.18 -18.20 1.25
CA GLU A 156 -0.95 -16.96 1.31
C GLU A 156 -2.46 -17.18 1.13
N HIS A 157 -2.92 -18.16 0.34
CA HIS A 157 -4.35 -18.43 0.18
C HIS A 157 -5.03 -18.74 1.50
N GLY A 158 -4.41 -19.60 2.31
CA GLY A 158 -4.90 -19.94 3.65
C GLY A 158 -4.85 -18.74 4.60
N ARG A 159 -3.74 -17.98 4.57
CA ARG A 159 -3.58 -16.77 5.40
C ARG A 159 -4.64 -15.71 5.06
N PHE A 160 -4.89 -15.46 3.79
CA PHE A 160 -5.87 -14.47 3.35
C PHE A 160 -7.30 -14.95 3.58
N ASN A 161 -7.61 -16.23 3.35
CA ASN A 161 -8.91 -16.81 3.67
C ASN A 161 -9.23 -16.63 5.16
N PHE A 162 -8.29 -16.99 6.03
CA PHE A 162 -8.46 -16.81 7.47
C PHE A 162 -8.70 -15.35 7.86
N LYS A 163 -7.99 -14.39 7.25
CA LYS A 163 -8.25 -12.96 7.48
C LYS A 163 -9.65 -12.53 7.01
N CYS A 164 -10.13 -13.07 5.89
CA CYS A 164 -11.49 -12.82 5.42
C CYS A 164 -12.55 -13.38 6.38
N GLU A 165 -12.35 -14.59 6.91
CA GLU A 165 -13.19 -15.19 7.95
C GLU A 165 -13.22 -14.35 9.24
N ARG A 166 -12.13 -13.63 9.53
CA ARG A 166 -12.01 -12.69 10.66
C ARG A 166 -12.55 -11.29 10.37
N GLY A 167 -13.12 -11.06 9.19
CA GLY A 167 -13.82 -9.81 8.88
C GLY A 167 -12.98 -8.75 8.16
N ALA A 168 -11.87 -9.13 7.51
CA ALA A 168 -11.19 -8.25 6.55
C ALA A 168 -12.16 -7.82 5.45
N THR A 169 -12.26 -6.50 5.24
CA THR A 169 -13.13 -5.92 4.21
C THR A 169 -12.36 -5.58 2.94
N TYR A 170 -11.04 -5.43 3.05
CA TYR A 170 -10.16 -5.31 1.90
C TYR A 170 -8.81 -6.03 2.10
N GLY A 171 -8.21 -6.46 0.99
CA GLY A 171 -6.82 -6.88 0.90
C GLY A 171 -5.99 -5.79 0.23
N MET A 172 -4.93 -5.32 0.86
CA MET A 172 -3.95 -4.42 0.26
C MET A 172 -2.73 -5.22 -0.14
N THR A 173 -2.41 -5.24 -1.43
CA THR A 173 -1.23 -5.97 -1.88
C THR A 173 0.04 -5.25 -1.42
N GLN A 174 1.11 -5.99 -1.23
CA GLN A 174 2.44 -5.40 -1.38
C GLN A 174 2.65 -4.90 -2.82
N LEU A 175 3.67 -4.06 -3.05
CA LEU A 175 4.15 -3.67 -4.37
C LEU A 175 4.18 -4.86 -5.34
N LEU A 176 3.42 -4.75 -6.43
CA LEU A 176 3.37 -5.78 -7.47
C LEU A 176 4.35 -5.48 -8.58
N TYR A 177 5.24 -6.43 -8.83
CA TYR A 177 6.17 -6.44 -9.98
C TYR A 177 5.98 -7.69 -10.85
N SER A 178 4.88 -8.41 -10.64
CA SER A 178 4.41 -9.53 -11.45
C SER A 178 2.88 -9.58 -11.48
N ASP A 179 2.34 -10.48 -12.29
CA ASP A 179 0.91 -10.80 -12.34
C ASP A 179 0.52 -11.99 -11.44
N ALA A 180 1.36 -12.34 -10.44
CA ALA A 180 1.07 -13.44 -9.50
C ALA A 180 -0.29 -13.30 -8.80
N ILE A 181 -0.74 -12.06 -8.55
CA ILE A 181 -2.07 -11.76 -8.00
C ILE A 181 -3.22 -12.34 -8.85
N VAL A 182 -3.05 -12.45 -10.17
CA VAL A 182 -4.06 -12.99 -11.10
C VAL A 182 -4.30 -14.46 -10.78
N GLY A 183 -3.23 -15.26 -10.72
CA GLY A 183 -3.31 -16.67 -10.36
C GLY A 183 -3.83 -16.86 -8.94
N PHE A 184 -3.34 -16.04 -8.00
CA PHE A 184 -3.79 -16.05 -6.62
C PHE A 184 -5.31 -15.85 -6.50
N LEU A 185 -5.84 -14.75 -7.03
CA LEU A 185 -7.27 -14.41 -6.90
C LEU A 185 -8.15 -15.32 -7.73
N THR A 186 -7.67 -15.84 -8.86
CA THR A 186 -8.40 -16.84 -9.65
C THR A 186 -8.68 -18.09 -8.82
N GLU A 187 -7.65 -18.60 -8.13
CA GLU A 187 -7.82 -19.77 -7.27
C GLU A 187 -8.63 -19.45 -6.02
N PHE A 188 -8.42 -18.28 -5.42
CA PHE A 188 -9.18 -17.82 -4.26
C PHE A 188 -10.68 -17.70 -4.56
N ALA A 189 -11.04 -17.19 -5.75
CA ALA A 189 -12.42 -17.05 -6.20
C ALA A 189 -13.11 -18.40 -6.48
N LYS A 190 -12.33 -19.44 -6.83
CA LYS A 190 -12.84 -20.81 -7.05
C LYS A 190 -13.07 -21.57 -5.75
N THR A 191 -12.29 -21.27 -4.73
CA THR A 191 -12.23 -22.04 -3.48
C THR A 191 -12.95 -21.37 -2.31
N THR A 192 -13.32 -20.10 -2.45
CA THR A 192 -13.99 -19.33 -1.40
C THR A 192 -15.09 -18.41 -1.98
N ASP A 193 -16.09 -18.11 -1.16
CA ASP A 193 -17.15 -17.13 -1.49
C ASP A 193 -16.75 -15.70 -1.12
N HIS A 194 -15.60 -15.51 -0.46
CA HIS A 194 -15.14 -14.20 -0.03
C HIS A 194 -14.83 -13.28 -1.23
N ARG A 195 -15.37 -12.06 -1.21
CA ARG A 195 -15.11 -11.00 -2.19
C ARG A 195 -14.79 -9.67 -1.49
N PRO A 196 -13.73 -9.62 -0.66
CA PRO A 196 -13.25 -8.34 -0.13
C PRO A 196 -12.79 -7.46 -1.29
N GLU A 197 -12.76 -6.16 -1.08
CA GLU A 197 -12.13 -5.26 -2.04
C GLU A 197 -10.62 -5.54 -2.13
N ILE A 198 -10.04 -5.44 -3.33
CA ILE A 198 -8.60 -5.59 -3.52
C ILE A 198 -8.01 -4.23 -3.87
N LEU A 199 -7.18 -3.71 -2.97
CA LEU A 199 -6.38 -2.51 -3.17
C LEU A 199 -5.02 -2.96 -3.76
N VAL A 200 -4.89 -2.82 -5.08
CA VAL A 200 -3.78 -3.34 -5.88
C VAL A 200 -2.66 -2.31 -5.96
N SER A 201 -1.49 -2.65 -5.41
CA SER A 201 -0.36 -1.72 -5.23
C SER A 201 0.65 -1.77 -6.37
N PHE A 202 0.90 -0.62 -6.99
CA PHE A 202 1.87 -0.45 -8.07
C PHE A 202 2.90 0.65 -7.73
N GLY A 203 4.18 0.29 -7.75
CA GLY A 203 5.27 1.20 -7.40
C GLY A 203 6.09 1.66 -8.60
N PHE A 204 6.28 2.96 -8.75
CA PHE A 204 7.17 3.53 -9.75
C PHE A 204 8.64 3.23 -9.40
N VAL A 205 9.38 2.65 -10.36
CA VAL A 205 10.81 2.29 -10.19
C VAL A 205 11.71 3.29 -10.92
N PRO A 206 12.33 4.27 -10.25
CA PRO A 206 13.27 5.20 -10.90
C PRO A 206 14.65 4.57 -11.16
N ALA A 207 15.45 5.20 -12.02
CA ALA A 207 16.80 4.74 -12.32
C ALA A 207 17.75 4.69 -11.10
N VAL A 208 17.46 5.49 -10.06
CA VAL A 208 18.26 5.46 -8.82
C VAL A 208 18.15 4.12 -8.07
N GLU A 209 17.11 3.32 -8.33
CA GLU A 209 16.96 1.97 -7.80
C GLU A 209 18.15 1.07 -8.17
N SER A 210 18.72 1.21 -9.38
CA SER A 210 19.89 0.43 -9.82
C SER A 210 21.12 0.60 -8.92
N ARG A 211 21.17 1.70 -8.16
CA ARG A 211 22.26 1.99 -7.22
C ARG A 211 21.86 1.74 -5.77
N VAL A 212 20.62 2.08 -5.40
CA VAL A 212 20.18 2.07 -4.01
C VAL A 212 19.55 0.75 -3.60
N GLY A 213 18.76 0.11 -4.47
CA GLY A 213 18.18 -1.20 -4.20
C GLY A 213 17.06 -1.21 -3.15
N LEU A 214 16.36 -0.08 -2.91
CA LEU A 214 15.36 -0.02 -1.84
C LEU A 214 14.13 -0.84 -2.21
N ILE A 215 13.64 -0.73 -3.44
CA ILE A 215 12.46 -1.47 -3.88
C ILE A 215 12.76 -2.98 -3.88
N ASN A 216 13.93 -3.38 -4.38
CA ASN A 216 14.39 -4.77 -4.31
C ASN A 216 14.45 -5.31 -2.87
N TRP A 217 14.92 -4.49 -1.93
CA TRP A 217 14.95 -4.84 -0.51
C TRP A 217 13.55 -4.91 0.09
N LEU A 218 12.63 -4.02 -0.28
CA LEU A 218 11.25 -4.02 0.24
C LEU A 218 10.50 -5.28 -0.14
N ILE A 219 10.66 -5.76 -1.39
CA ILE A 219 9.93 -6.94 -1.90
C ILE A 219 10.60 -8.27 -1.62
N GLN A 220 11.76 -8.29 -0.95
CA GLN A 220 12.59 -9.49 -0.86
C GLN A 220 11.93 -10.64 -0.09
N ASP A 221 12.17 -11.85 -0.59
CA ASP A 221 11.81 -13.12 0.03
C ASP A 221 12.85 -14.17 -0.41
N PRO A 222 13.97 -14.30 0.32
CA PRO A 222 15.08 -15.14 -0.10
C PRO A 222 14.69 -16.60 -0.31
N GLY A 223 15.00 -17.16 -1.48
CA GLY A 223 14.65 -18.53 -1.86
C GLY A 223 13.32 -18.66 -2.61
N ASN A 224 12.53 -17.58 -2.69
CA ASN A 224 11.29 -17.57 -3.45
C ASN A 224 11.55 -17.20 -4.93
N ALA A 225 11.30 -18.15 -5.84
CA ALA A 225 11.54 -17.96 -7.27
C ALA A 225 10.63 -16.89 -7.90
N ALA A 226 9.40 -16.72 -7.40
CA ALA A 226 8.48 -15.71 -7.90
C ALA A 226 8.99 -14.30 -7.54
N VAL A 227 9.43 -14.12 -6.30
CA VAL A 227 10.03 -12.85 -5.85
C VAL A 227 11.36 -12.58 -6.54
N ALA A 228 12.18 -13.60 -6.81
CA ALA A 228 13.41 -13.41 -7.58
C ALA A 228 13.13 -12.89 -9.01
N ALA A 229 12.04 -13.33 -9.64
CA ALA A 229 11.59 -12.83 -10.94
C ALA A 229 11.07 -11.38 -10.84
N GLU A 230 10.33 -11.05 -9.78
CA GLU A 230 9.90 -9.67 -9.50
C GLU A 230 11.10 -8.73 -9.32
N GLN A 231 12.11 -9.15 -8.56
CA GLN A 231 13.35 -8.39 -8.38
C GLN A 231 14.12 -8.21 -9.70
N GLU A 232 14.12 -9.21 -10.59
CA GLU A 232 14.71 -9.06 -11.93
C GLU A 232 13.93 -8.06 -12.80
N PHE A 233 12.60 -8.06 -12.69
CA PHE A 233 11.79 -7.07 -13.37
C PHE A 233 12.05 -5.66 -12.82
N VAL A 234 12.19 -5.49 -11.51
CA VAL A 234 12.61 -4.21 -10.89
C VAL A 234 13.96 -3.75 -11.43
N ARG A 235 14.96 -4.64 -11.53
CA ARG A 235 16.27 -4.32 -12.15
C ARG A 235 16.13 -3.88 -13.60
N THR A 236 15.29 -4.56 -14.38
CA THR A 236 14.99 -4.20 -15.76
C THR A 236 14.36 -2.80 -15.85
N LEU A 237 13.36 -2.51 -15.01
CA LEU A 237 12.72 -1.19 -14.95
C LEU A 237 13.70 -0.08 -14.55
N ALA A 238 14.56 -0.34 -13.56
CA ALA A 238 15.54 0.61 -13.10
C ALA A 238 16.58 0.93 -14.19
N ALA A 239 17.00 -0.07 -14.98
CA ALA A 239 17.94 0.10 -16.09
C ALA A 239 17.31 0.67 -17.38
N ALA A 240 15.99 0.61 -17.54
CA ALA A 240 15.32 1.05 -18.75
C ALA A 240 15.30 2.59 -18.94
N GLU A 241 15.31 3.02 -20.20
CA GLU A 241 15.03 4.40 -20.57
C GLU A 241 13.60 4.82 -20.15
N PRO A 242 13.33 6.11 -19.87
CA PRO A 242 12.05 6.55 -19.29
C PRO A 242 10.79 6.08 -20.04
N ALA A 243 10.79 6.13 -21.37
CA ALA A 243 9.66 5.69 -22.18
C ALA A 243 9.45 4.17 -22.10
N GLN A 244 10.53 3.39 -22.21
CA GLN A 244 10.47 1.93 -22.12
C GLN A 244 10.03 1.47 -20.73
N ARG A 245 10.57 2.08 -19.66
CA ARG A 245 10.15 1.82 -18.28
C ARG A 245 8.64 1.99 -18.11
N ARG A 246 8.10 3.07 -18.68
CA ARG A 246 6.67 3.37 -18.61
C ARG A 246 5.83 2.34 -19.35
N THR A 247 6.24 1.96 -20.55
CA THR A 247 5.60 0.86 -21.30
C THR A 247 5.57 -0.43 -20.48
N LEU A 248 6.70 -0.81 -19.88
CA LEU A 248 6.78 -2.03 -19.05
C LEU A 248 5.86 -1.97 -17.82
N MET A 249 5.81 -0.84 -17.12
CA MET A 249 4.90 -0.63 -15.99
C MET A 249 3.43 -0.69 -16.42
N LEU A 250 3.09 -0.04 -17.54
CA LEU A 250 1.74 -0.04 -18.10
C LEU A 250 1.33 -1.46 -18.55
N ASP A 251 2.23 -2.22 -19.17
CA ASP A 251 1.95 -3.58 -19.60
C ASP A 251 1.70 -4.51 -18.41
N LEU A 252 2.47 -4.36 -17.32
CA LEU A 252 2.19 -5.07 -16.07
C LEU A 252 0.82 -4.68 -15.50
N TYR A 253 0.53 -3.38 -15.43
CA TYR A 253 -0.75 -2.87 -14.95
C TYR A 253 -1.93 -3.49 -15.70
N LYS A 254 -1.87 -3.49 -17.04
CA LYS A 254 -2.90 -4.10 -17.90
C LYS A 254 -3.09 -5.57 -17.60
N ARG A 255 -2.01 -6.36 -17.56
CA ARG A 255 -2.09 -7.80 -17.27
C ARG A 255 -2.75 -8.08 -15.92
N VAL A 256 -2.42 -7.30 -14.90
CA VAL A 256 -3.02 -7.44 -13.57
C VAL A 256 -4.51 -7.08 -13.60
N ILE A 257 -4.86 -5.90 -14.09
CA ILE A 257 -6.25 -5.42 -14.11
C ILE A 257 -7.14 -6.34 -14.95
N ASP A 258 -6.71 -6.69 -16.16
CA ASP A 258 -7.48 -7.57 -17.06
C ASP A 258 -7.63 -8.98 -16.46
N GLY A 259 -6.58 -9.47 -15.79
CA GLY A 259 -6.58 -10.79 -15.18
C GLY A 259 -7.51 -10.92 -13.97
N ILE A 260 -7.80 -9.82 -13.27
CA ILE A 260 -8.62 -9.84 -12.03
C ILE A 260 -9.99 -9.20 -12.19
N GLY A 261 -10.23 -8.41 -13.25
CA GLY A 261 -11.44 -7.60 -13.44
C GLY A 261 -12.75 -8.39 -13.42
N ASP A 262 -12.75 -9.60 -13.99
CA ASP A 262 -13.95 -10.43 -14.12
C ASP A 262 -14.12 -11.44 -12.96
N LEU A 263 -13.26 -11.40 -11.94
CA LEU A 263 -13.30 -12.35 -10.81
C LEU A 263 -14.33 -11.97 -9.72
N GLY A 264 -14.98 -10.80 -9.86
CA GLY A 264 -16.05 -10.34 -8.97
C GLY A 264 -15.56 -9.68 -7.67
N PHE A 265 -14.27 -9.36 -7.56
CA PHE A 265 -13.76 -8.52 -6.46
C PHE A 265 -13.98 -7.04 -6.81
N PRO A 266 -14.44 -6.20 -5.87
CA PRO A 266 -14.28 -4.75 -5.99
C PRO A 266 -12.79 -4.42 -6.07
N LEU A 267 -12.41 -3.47 -6.92
CA LEU A 267 -11.02 -3.14 -7.17
C LEU A 267 -10.73 -1.68 -6.84
N SER A 268 -9.61 -1.46 -6.17
CA SER A 268 -8.99 -0.16 -5.93
C SER A 268 -7.53 -0.18 -6.38
N VAL A 269 -6.96 0.98 -6.63
CA VAL A 269 -5.56 1.14 -7.04
C VAL A 269 -4.80 1.85 -5.94
N HIS A 270 -3.65 1.31 -5.55
CA HIS A 270 -2.67 1.96 -4.69
C HIS A 270 -1.42 2.27 -5.49
N LEU A 271 -0.96 3.52 -5.43
CA LEU A 271 0.16 4.03 -6.20
C LEU A 271 1.27 4.44 -5.26
N GLU A 272 2.47 3.94 -5.51
CA GLU A 272 3.63 4.18 -4.66
C GLU A 272 4.76 4.85 -5.45
N ALA A 273 5.24 5.97 -4.94
CA ALA A 273 6.49 6.58 -5.41
C ALA A 273 7.54 6.43 -4.30
N THR A 274 8.11 5.23 -4.15
CA THR A 274 8.98 4.84 -3.02
C THR A 274 10.15 5.79 -2.78
N TYR A 275 10.65 6.45 -3.83
CA TYR A 275 11.72 7.44 -3.77
C TYR A 275 11.24 8.90 -3.65
N GLY A 276 9.95 9.10 -3.35
CA GLY A 276 9.30 10.39 -3.27
C GLY A 276 8.55 10.77 -4.55
N VAL A 277 7.50 11.57 -4.36
CA VAL A 277 6.64 12.09 -5.44
C VAL A 277 7.44 13.00 -6.37
N ASN A 278 7.32 12.73 -7.66
CA ASN A 278 7.90 13.54 -8.73
C ASN A 278 7.06 13.43 -10.00
N LYS A 279 7.36 14.29 -10.98
CA LYS A 279 6.62 14.33 -12.24
C LYS A 279 6.65 12.99 -13.01
N ALA A 280 7.79 12.31 -13.05
CA ALA A 280 7.94 11.07 -13.82
C ALA A 280 7.10 9.90 -13.26
N SER A 281 6.96 9.80 -11.94
CA SER A 281 6.04 8.82 -11.35
C SER A 281 4.60 9.14 -11.71
N PHE A 282 4.19 10.41 -11.62
CA PHE A 282 2.83 10.84 -11.93
C PHE A 282 2.47 10.70 -13.42
N GLU A 283 3.41 10.94 -14.34
CA GLU A 283 3.18 10.69 -15.75
C GLU A 283 2.96 9.18 -16.03
N THR A 284 3.67 8.31 -15.30
CA THR A 284 3.45 6.85 -15.40
C THR A 284 2.09 6.46 -14.82
N PHE A 285 1.75 6.99 -13.65
CA PHE A 285 0.45 6.76 -13.02
C PHE A 285 -0.70 7.26 -13.88
N ALA A 286 -0.55 8.41 -14.55
CA ALA A 286 -1.57 8.94 -15.45
C ALA A 286 -1.88 7.99 -16.60
N GLU A 287 -0.87 7.36 -17.20
CA GLU A 287 -1.07 6.39 -18.28
C GLU A 287 -1.71 5.09 -17.79
N MET A 288 -1.29 4.57 -16.63
CA MET A 288 -1.93 3.40 -16.00
C MET A 288 -3.41 3.70 -15.71
N LEU A 289 -3.65 4.83 -15.06
CA LEU A 289 -4.98 5.26 -14.66
C LEU A 289 -5.86 5.70 -15.85
N ALA A 290 -5.28 6.00 -17.01
CA ALA A 290 -6.01 6.24 -18.26
C ALA A 290 -6.44 4.92 -18.93
N TYR A 291 -5.68 3.85 -18.72
CA TYR A 291 -6.07 2.51 -19.16
C TYR A 291 -7.29 2.00 -18.38
N TRP A 292 -7.18 2.00 -17.04
CA TRP A 292 -8.27 1.63 -16.17
C TRP A 292 -8.17 2.39 -14.84
N SER A 293 -9.32 2.65 -14.25
CA SER A 293 -9.42 3.29 -12.93
C SER A 293 -10.72 2.83 -12.30
N PRO A 294 -10.75 2.67 -10.97
CA PRO A 294 -11.99 2.38 -10.31
C PRO A 294 -12.94 3.57 -10.48
N THR A 295 -14.21 3.25 -10.76
CA THR A 295 -15.26 4.27 -10.89
C THR A 295 -15.88 4.48 -9.52
N PRO A 296 -15.96 5.73 -9.02
CA PRO A 296 -16.69 6.00 -7.79
C PRO A 296 -18.13 5.53 -7.93
N SER A 297 -18.57 4.71 -6.97
CA SER A 297 -19.98 4.33 -6.82
C SER A 297 -20.84 5.48 -6.34
#